data_AF-A0A662T282-F1
#
_entry.id   AF-A0A662T282-F1
#
_cell.length_a   1.000
_cell.length_b   1.000
_cell.length_c   1.000
_cell.angle_alpha   90.00
_cell.angle_beta   90.00
_cell.angle_gamma   90.00
#
_symmetry.space_group_name_H-M   'P 1'
#
loop_
_entity.id
_entity.type
_entity.pdbx_description
1 polymer ?
#
loop_
_entity_poly.entity_id
_entity_poly.type
_entity_poly.pdbx_seq_one_letter_code
_entity_poly.pdbx_strand_id
1 'polypeptide(L)'
;MGGKAALEAAVKAVNAYSSLYGDYPFRELRVAETGGWFGGMEYPQIVFISSRLYDRSDLILEYVVAHEVGHQWWYSAVGNDENDEPWLDEGLTEFSTVMYFEWNYGRDYAEKVFDRMVREDYYRFLDRRGDLPVARPVTFFGDDTQAYYTIVYSKGAFILWYLRHVVGDKLFFDGMREFYRRYRFKVATIEGFRETLEEVFGMSLNWFFEDWVYSSGIPSYSIRGGSLAQLGEITVVQFQIYRAGRQRALIPFVLEASEKVVYSGVANVSSSITVVEVAVNGSFERIVLKLDPQDIVPGRSNPTVVITKGGAKVEYTAVAERDRKLRSPLAVAAASSVLLVLMLRYRRVK
;
A
#
# COMPACT_ATOMS: atom_id res chain seq x y z
N MET A 1 -30.22 5.72 17.21
CA MET A 1 -29.20 4.65 17.25
C MET A 1 -27.88 5.13 16.65
N GLY A 2 -27.89 5.85 15.51
CA GLY A 2 -26.66 6.41 14.90
C GLY A 2 -25.76 7.25 15.82
N GLY A 3 -26.32 8.11 16.68
CA GLY A 3 -25.55 8.90 17.66
C GLY A 3 -24.61 8.07 18.54
N LYS A 4 -25.09 6.93 19.02
CA LYS A 4 -24.30 6.02 19.84
C LYS A 4 -23.23 5.31 19.00
N ALA A 5 -23.57 4.86 17.79
CA ALA A 5 -22.62 4.21 16.88
C ALA A 5 -21.49 5.17 16.47
N ALA A 6 -21.80 6.43 16.18
CA ALA A 6 -20.80 7.46 15.88
C ALA A 6 -19.87 7.73 17.07
N LEU A 7 -20.42 7.82 18.29
CA LEU A 7 -19.60 7.95 19.50
C LEU A 7 -18.67 6.74 19.70
N GLU A 8 -19.18 5.53 19.52
CA GLU A 8 -18.38 4.29 19.66
C GLU A 8 -17.25 4.23 18.62
N ALA A 9 -17.52 4.58 17.37
CA ALA A 9 -16.52 4.67 16.32
C ALA A 9 -15.44 5.71 16.65
N ALA A 10 -15.83 6.91 17.11
CA ALA A 10 -14.89 7.95 17.48
C ALA A 10 -13.98 7.56 18.64
N VAL A 11 -14.51 6.88 19.67
CA VAL A 11 -13.70 6.36 20.80
C VAL A 11 -12.69 5.31 20.30
N LYS A 12 -13.12 4.38 19.46
CA LYS A 12 -12.23 3.38 18.85
C LYS A 12 -11.15 4.05 17.99
N ALA A 13 -11.49 5.12 17.27
CA ALA A 13 -10.58 5.86 16.42
C ALA A 13 -9.50 6.58 17.22
N VAL A 14 -9.89 7.31 18.26
CA VAL A 14 -8.93 7.94 19.19
C VAL A 14 -7.97 6.91 19.78
N ASN A 15 -8.47 5.74 20.22
CA ASN A 15 -7.63 4.69 20.79
C ASN A 15 -6.66 4.08 19.76
N ALA A 16 -7.14 3.80 18.55
CA ALA A 16 -6.32 3.25 17.47
C ALA A 16 -5.21 4.23 17.09
N TYR A 17 -5.55 5.47 16.79
CA TYR A 17 -4.58 6.48 16.33
C TYR A 17 -3.60 6.90 17.42
N SER A 18 -4.06 6.97 18.69
CA SER A 18 -3.14 7.19 19.82
C SER A 18 -2.08 6.09 19.93
N SER A 19 -2.49 4.83 19.69
CA SER A 19 -1.58 3.68 19.74
C SER A 19 -0.63 3.63 18.53
N LEU A 20 -1.11 4.00 17.35
CA LEU A 20 -0.36 3.91 16.10
C LEU A 20 0.60 5.08 15.88
N TYR A 21 0.20 6.30 16.25
CA TYR A 21 0.88 7.54 15.85
C TYR A 21 1.34 8.42 17.03
N GLY A 22 0.65 8.36 18.16
CA GLY A 22 0.96 9.14 19.37
C GLY A 22 -0.27 9.81 19.97
N ASP A 23 -0.20 10.23 21.22
CA ASP A 23 -1.37 10.66 22.00
C ASP A 23 -2.20 11.77 21.35
N TYR A 24 -3.53 11.64 21.42
CA TYR A 24 -4.45 12.72 21.07
C TYR A 24 -4.11 13.99 21.88
N PRO A 25 -3.86 15.14 21.21
CA PRO A 25 -3.20 16.25 21.88
C PRO A 25 -4.15 17.20 22.63
N PHE A 26 -5.46 17.04 22.46
CA PHE A 26 -6.48 17.92 23.02
C PHE A 26 -7.25 17.24 24.17
N ARG A 27 -7.99 18.04 24.94
CA ARG A 27 -8.72 17.54 26.13
C ARG A 27 -10.04 16.86 25.78
N GLU A 28 -10.65 17.24 24.68
CA GLU A 28 -11.97 16.79 24.28
C GLU A 28 -12.06 16.71 22.75
N LEU A 29 -12.88 15.79 22.28
CA LEU A 29 -13.28 15.65 20.89
C LEU A 29 -14.80 15.54 20.84
N ARG A 30 -15.43 16.33 19.99
CA ARG A 30 -16.88 16.32 19.76
C ARG A 30 -17.18 15.72 18.40
N VAL A 31 -18.25 14.93 18.33
CA VAL A 31 -18.82 14.42 17.08
C VAL A 31 -20.22 15.01 16.97
N ALA A 32 -20.45 15.85 15.96
CA ALA A 32 -21.73 16.52 15.76
C ALA A 32 -22.41 16.04 14.49
N GLU A 33 -23.66 15.61 14.62
CA GLU A 33 -24.53 15.35 13.48
C GLU A 33 -24.95 16.70 12.85
N THR A 34 -24.78 16.85 11.53
CA THR A 34 -25.14 18.09 10.82
C THR A 34 -25.84 17.81 9.49
N GLY A 35 -26.68 18.74 9.03
CA GLY A 35 -27.38 18.64 7.74
C GLY A 35 -26.57 19.10 6.53
N GLY A 36 -25.23 19.01 6.57
CA GLY A 36 -24.32 19.52 5.54
C GLY A 36 -24.39 18.79 4.19
N TRP A 37 -23.79 19.41 3.16
CA TRP A 37 -23.65 18.82 1.81
C TRP A 37 -22.52 17.78 1.72
N PHE A 38 -21.55 17.86 2.64
CA PHE A 38 -20.40 16.97 2.77
C PHE A 38 -20.76 15.65 3.47
N GLY A 39 -19.88 14.64 3.37
CA GLY A 39 -19.97 13.39 4.13
C GLY A 39 -19.59 13.58 5.60
N GLY A 40 -18.41 14.18 5.82
CA GLY A 40 -17.95 14.72 7.09
C GLY A 40 -17.10 15.98 6.89
N MET A 41 -16.67 16.59 7.99
CA MET A 41 -15.81 17.78 8.03
C MET A 41 -15.06 17.81 9.36
N GLU A 42 -13.80 18.20 9.32
CA GLU A 42 -12.76 17.73 10.23
C GLU A 42 -12.28 18.76 11.27
N TYR A 43 -13.04 19.84 11.49
CA TYR A 43 -12.63 20.96 12.34
C TYR A 43 -11.97 20.52 13.66
N PRO A 44 -10.92 21.23 14.13
CA PRO A 44 -10.19 20.84 15.34
C PRO A 44 -11.12 20.66 16.55
N GLN A 45 -11.05 19.49 17.19
CA GLN A 45 -11.85 19.08 18.35
C GLN A 45 -13.37 18.95 18.10
N ILE A 46 -13.88 19.19 16.90
CA ILE A 46 -15.29 19.00 16.56
C ILE A 46 -15.49 18.54 15.12
N VAL A 47 -15.64 17.23 14.95
CA VAL A 47 -15.93 16.66 13.64
C VAL A 47 -17.43 16.70 13.35
N PHE A 48 -17.79 17.14 12.15
CA PHE A 48 -19.17 17.12 11.67
C PHE A 48 -19.39 15.89 10.82
N ILE A 49 -20.53 15.22 11.01
CA ILE A 49 -20.93 14.03 10.25
C ILE A 49 -22.32 14.28 9.68
N SER A 50 -22.51 13.98 8.39
CA SER A 50 -23.80 14.17 7.72
C SER A 50 -24.91 13.34 8.36
N SER A 51 -26.05 13.96 8.66
CA SER A 51 -27.24 13.29 9.20
C SER A 51 -27.73 12.13 8.34
N ARG A 52 -27.47 12.18 7.02
CA ARG A 52 -27.81 11.11 6.06
C ARG A 52 -27.15 9.76 6.39
N LEU A 53 -26.05 9.76 7.14
CA LEU A 53 -25.31 8.55 7.52
C LEU A 53 -25.87 7.91 8.81
N TYR A 54 -26.64 8.65 9.60
CA TYR A 54 -27.13 8.18 10.90
C TYR A 54 -28.31 7.20 10.79
N ASP A 55 -29.01 7.20 9.65
CA ASP A 55 -30.18 6.36 9.41
C ASP A 55 -29.86 4.86 9.35
N ARG A 56 -28.65 4.49 8.90
CA ARG A 56 -28.29 3.09 8.62
C ARG A 56 -27.33 2.48 9.63
N SER A 57 -26.63 3.30 10.44
CA SER A 57 -25.66 2.83 11.45
C SER A 57 -24.77 1.69 10.92
N ASP A 58 -24.24 1.87 9.70
CA ASP A 58 -23.56 0.83 8.94
C ASP A 58 -22.06 1.15 8.80
N LEU A 59 -21.36 0.33 8.00
CA LEU A 59 -19.93 0.50 7.71
C LEU A 59 -19.59 1.93 7.25
N ILE A 60 -20.49 2.61 6.52
CA ILE A 60 -20.19 3.93 5.96
C ILE A 60 -20.17 4.99 7.06
N LEU A 61 -21.11 4.94 8.01
CA LEU A 61 -21.08 5.83 9.17
C LEU A 61 -19.78 5.65 9.97
N GLU A 62 -19.42 4.40 10.26
CA GLU A 62 -18.19 4.10 11.01
C GLU A 62 -16.93 4.54 10.24
N TYR A 63 -16.89 4.31 8.93
CA TYR A 63 -15.78 4.72 8.06
C TYR A 63 -15.59 6.23 8.07
N VAL A 64 -16.66 6.99 7.83
CA VAL A 64 -16.60 8.46 7.80
C VAL A 64 -16.22 9.00 9.18
N VAL A 65 -16.79 8.48 10.28
CA VAL A 65 -16.38 8.91 11.62
C VAL A 65 -14.90 8.62 11.87
N ALA A 66 -14.40 7.45 11.50
CA ALA A 66 -12.99 7.13 11.66
C ALA A 66 -12.08 8.04 10.82
N HIS A 67 -12.51 8.43 9.61
CA HIS A 67 -11.83 9.40 8.74
C HIS A 67 -11.76 10.78 9.39
N GLU A 68 -12.90 11.36 9.76
CA GLU A 68 -12.92 12.71 10.34
C GLU A 68 -12.12 12.79 11.66
N VAL A 69 -12.14 11.72 12.45
CA VAL A 69 -11.31 11.63 13.67
C VAL A 69 -9.82 11.47 13.34
N GLY A 70 -9.48 10.86 12.21
CA GLY A 70 -8.10 10.73 11.73
C GLY A 70 -7.47 12.09 11.43
N HIS A 71 -8.26 13.04 10.90
CA HIS A 71 -7.80 14.41 10.68
C HIS A 71 -7.38 15.15 11.97
N GLN A 72 -7.74 14.61 13.13
CA GLN A 72 -7.24 15.18 14.38
C GLN A 72 -5.73 14.95 14.58
N TRP A 73 -5.15 13.97 13.89
CA TRP A 73 -3.70 13.76 13.80
C TRP A 73 -3.10 14.46 12.59
N TRP A 74 -3.72 14.32 11.42
CA TRP A 74 -3.25 14.88 10.13
C TRP A 74 -4.19 16.00 9.71
N TYR A 75 -3.73 17.26 9.71
CA TYR A 75 -4.50 18.52 9.76
C TYR A 75 -4.47 19.19 11.14
N SER A 76 -5.19 18.66 12.13
CA SER A 76 -5.38 19.40 13.39
C SER A 76 -4.13 19.47 14.26
N ALA A 77 -3.48 18.33 14.47
CA ALA A 77 -2.25 18.26 15.26
C ALA A 77 -1.01 18.51 14.39
N VAL A 78 -0.93 17.87 13.22
CA VAL A 78 0.09 18.12 12.20
C VAL A 78 -0.56 18.91 11.07
N GLY A 79 -0.37 20.23 11.07
CA GLY A 79 -0.89 21.09 10.01
C GLY A 79 -0.22 20.77 8.67
N ASN A 80 -0.89 21.13 7.58
CA ASN A 80 -0.37 21.01 6.21
C ASN A 80 -0.97 22.14 5.34
N ASP A 81 -0.54 22.24 4.08
CA ASP A 81 -1.18 23.12 3.10
C ASP A 81 -2.20 22.31 2.30
N GLU A 82 -3.46 22.30 2.76
CA GLU A 82 -4.54 21.51 2.16
C GLU A 82 -4.87 21.95 0.72
N ASN A 83 -4.43 23.14 0.30
CA ASN A 83 -4.63 23.62 -1.06
C ASN A 83 -3.52 23.15 -2.00
N ASP A 84 -2.26 23.28 -1.59
CA ASP A 84 -1.12 22.97 -2.45
C ASP A 84 -0.61 21.53 -2.31
N GLU A 85 -0.77 20.92 -1.14
CA GLU A 85 -0.35 19.55 -0.81
C GLU A 85 -1.47 18.71 -0.15
N PRO A 86 -2.67 18.63 -0.74
CA PRO A 86 -3.84 17.96 -0.13
C PRO A 86 -3.63 16.48 0.19
N TRP A 87 -2.64 15.83 -0.43
CA TRP A 87 -2.32 14.43 -0.16
C TRP A 87 -1.89 14.17 1.29
N LEU A 88 -1.14 15.10 1.91
CA LEU A 88 -0.74 14.92 3.30
C LEU A 88 -1.93 14.92 4.24
N ASP A 89 -2.96 15.69 3.92
CA ASP A 89 -4.17 15.68 4.72
C ASP A 89 -4.98 14.42 4.46
N GLU A 90 -5.49 14.30 3.25
CA GLU A 90 -6.53 13.33 2.92
C GLU A 90 -5.98 11.93 2.69
N GLY A 91 -4.78 11.81 2.14
CA GLY A 91 -4.12 10.52 1.92
C GLY A 91 -3.66 9.87 3.23
N LEU A 92 -3.09 10.64 4.16
CA LEU A 92 -2.71 10.12 5.49
C LEU A 92 -3.95 9.74 6.29
N THR A 93 -5.01 10.54 6.22
CA THR A 93 -6.27 10.26 6.92
C THR A 93 -6.97 9.04 6.33
N GLU A 94 -7.12 8.93 5.01
CA GLU A 94 -7.75 7.76 4.37
C GLU A 94 -6.98 6.46 4.66
N PHE A 95 -5.64 6.51 4.66
CA PHE A 95 -4.82 5.38 5.11
C PHE A 95 -5.08 5.04 6.59
N SER A 96 -5.16 6.07 7.44
CA SER A 96 -5.44 5.89 8.87
C SER A 96 -6.81 5.27 9.10
N THR A 97 -7.82 5.63 8.31
CA THR A 97 -9.15 5.01 8.32
C THR A 97 -9.06 3.50 8.07
N VAL A 98 -8.21 3.04 7.16
CA VAL A 98 -7.97 1.60 6.97
C VAL A 98 -7.25 0.99 8.18
N MET A 99 -6.28 1.68 8.76
CA MET A 99 -5.57 1.22 9.97
C MET A 99 -6.48 1.14 11.19
N TYR A 100 -7.49 2.00 11.28
CA TYR A 100 -8.56 1.90 12.28
C TYR A 100 -9.27 0.55 12.19
N PHE A 101 -9.63 0.10 10.98
CA PHE A 101 -10.26 -1.20 10.82
C PHE A 101 -9.31 -2.35 11.11
N GLU A 102 -8.01 -2.21 10.81
CA GLU A 102 -7.01 -3.21 11.15
C GLU A 102 -6.85 -3.37 12.66
N TRP A 103 -6.76 -2.25 13.38
CA TRP A 103 -6.63 -2.22 14.83
C TRP A 103 -7.84 -2.85 15.55
N ASN A 104 -9.05 -2.54 15.09
CA ASN A 104 -10.27 -2.95 15.78
C ASN A 104 -10.82 -4.31 15.33
N TYR A 105 -10.57 -4.72 14.08
CA TYR A 105 -11.20 -5.90 13.48
C TYR A 105 -10.21 -6.87 12.83
N GLY A 106 -8.91 -6.57 12.86
CA GLY A 106 -7.85 -7.40 12.31
C GLY A 106 -7.59 -7.18 10.82
N ARG A 107 -6.42 -7.67 10.38
CA ARG A 107 -5.88 -7.45 9.03
C ARG A 107 -6.80 -7.93 7.91
N ASP A 108 -7.39 -9.11 8.04
CA ASP A 108 -8.29 -9.68 7.02
C ASP A 108 -9.54 -8.81 6.78
N TYR A 109 -10.04 -8.13 7.82
CA TYR A 109 -11.18 -7.22 7.69
C TYR A 109 -10.75 -5.90 7.07
N ALA A 110 -9.64 -5.33 7.54
CA ALA A 110 -9.06 -4.11 7.00
C ALA A 110 -8.75 -4.23 5.50
N GLU A 111 -8.22 -5.37 5.08
CA GLU A 111 -7.98 -5.65 3.67
C GLU A 111 -9.29 -5.64 2.85
N LYS A 112 -10.39 -6.19 3.35
CA LYS A 112 -11.69 -6.10 2.64
C LYS A 112 -12.20 -4.67 2.55
N VAL A 113 -12.00 -3.87 3.61
CA VAL A 113 -12.35 -2.45 3.63
C VAL A 113 -11.48 -1.68 2.63
N PHE A 114 -10.17 -1.89 2.65
CA PHE A 114 -9.22 -1.33 1.70
C PHE A 114 -9.61 -1.67 0.27
N ASP A 115 -9.93 -2.94 0.00
CA ASP A 115 -10.33 -3.39 -1.33
C ASP A 115 -11.56 -2.62 -1.82
N ARG A 116 -12.59 -2.51 -0.98
CA ARG A 116 -13.88 -1.89 -1.33
C ARG A 116 -13.82 -0.37 -1.44
N MET A 117 -13.17 0.29 -0.49
CA MET A 117 -13.24 1.74 -0.31
C MET A 117 -12.11 2.45 -1.05
N VAL A 118 -10.92 1.83 -1.14
CA VAL A 118 -9.71 2.45 -1.67
C VAL A 118 -9.36 1.84 -3.03
N ARG A 119 -9.09 0.53 -3.07
CA ARG A 119 -8.52 -0.12 -4.27
C ARG A 119 -9.49 -0.14 -5.44
N GLU A 120 -10.72 -0.60 -5.23
CA GLU A 120 -11.74 -0.69 -6.28
C GLU A 120 -12.11 0.68 -6.83
N ASP A 121 -12.11 1.71 -6.00
CA ASP A 121 -12.37 3.07 -6.44
C ASP A 121 -11.26 3.63 -7.32
N TYR A 122 -10.01 3.52 -6.87
CA TYR A 122 -8.83 3.87 -7.67
C TYR A 122 -8.84 3.18 -9.02
N TYR A 123 -9.14 1.88 -9.04
CA TYR A 123 -9.11 1.15 -10.29
C TYR A 123 -10.26 1.46 -11.25
N ARG A 124 -11.48 1.71 -10.74
CA ARG A 124 -12.57 2.21 -11.59
C ARG A 124 -12.20 3.53 -12.26
N PHE A 125 -11.45 4.38 -11.55
CA PHE A 125 -10.93 5.62 -12.12
C PHE A 125 -9.83 5.35 -13.16
N LEU A 126 -8.85 4.50 -12.85
CA LEU A 126 -7.78 4.11 -13.78
C LEU A 126 -8.33 3.59 -15.11
N ASP A 127 -9.31 2.69 -15.06
CA ASP A 127 -9.92 2.06 -16.25
C ASP A 127 -10.59 3.11 -17.18
N ARG A 128 -10.99 4.26 -16.63
CA ARG A 128 -11.71 5.32 -17.36
C ARG A 128 -10.84 6.51 -17.76
N ARG A 129 -9.85 6.86 -16.95
CA ARG A 129 -9.13 8.15 -17.04
C ARG A 129 -7.62 8.00 -17.10
N GLY A 130 -7.07 6.84 -16.78
CA GLY A 130 -5.64 6.66 -16.53
C GLY A 130 -5.20 7.26 -15.19
N ASP A 131 -3.92 7.11 -14.87
CA ASP A 131 -3.36 7.54 -13.60
C ASP A 131 -2.94 9.04 -13.61
N LEU A 132 -3.02 9.69 -12.45
CA LEU A 132 -2.59 11.08 -12.22
C LEU A 132 -1.64 11.14 -11.01
N PRO A 133 -0.67 12.08 -10.98
CA PRO A 133 0.20 12.26 -9.82
C PRO A 133 -0.61 12.72 -8.60
N VAL A 134 -0.28 12.21 -7.41
CA VAL A 134 -1.02 12.49 -6.18
C VAL A 134 -0.58 13.80 -5.51
N ALA A 135 0.70 14.16 -5.62
CA ALA A 135 1.22 15.43 -5.12
C ALA A 135 0.92 16.59 -6.09
N ARG A 136 -0.36 16.97 -6.15
CA ARG A 136 -0.85 18.11 -6.95
C ARG A 136 -1.75 19.00 -6.10
N PRO A 137 -1.73 20.32 -6.36
CA PRO A 137 -2.64 21.25 -5.69
C PRO A 137 -4.09 20.98 -6.10
N VAL A 138 -5.05 21.38 -5.29
CA VAL A 138 -6.49 21.29 -5.58
C VAL A 138 -6.82 21.91 -6.94
N THR A 139 -6.16 23.02 -7.30
CA THR A 139 -6.34 23.73 -8.58
C THR A 139 -5.98 22.91 -9.81
N PHE A 140 -5.15 21.87 -9.68
CA PHE A 140 -4.82 20.96 -10.78
C PHE A 140 -6.04 20.15 -11.24
N PHE A 141 -6.95 19.82 -10.31
CA PHE A 141 -8.14 19.02 -10.58
C PHE A 141 -9.31 19.88 -11.09
N GLY A 142 -9.30 21.19 -10.79
CA GLY A 142 -10.37 22.12 -11.19
C GLY A 142 -11.72 21.64 -10.70
N ASP A 143 -12.71 21.53 -11.61
CA ASP A 143 -14.06 21.06 -11.28
C ASP A 143 -14.19 19.52 -11.25
N ASP A 144 -13.13 18.76 -11.57
CA ASP A 144 -13.14 17.29 -11.55
C ASP A 144 -12.96 16.75 -10.13
N THR A 145 -14.02 16.90 -9.34
CA THR A 145 -14.10 16.42 -7.95
C THR A 145 -13.83 14.91 -7.85
N GLN A 146 -14.28 14.10 -8.81
CA GLN A 146 -14.01 12.66 -8.78
C GLN A 146 -12.52 12.37 -8.94
N ALA A 147 -11.81 13.06 -9.85
CA ALA A 147 -10.38 12.93 -9.97
C ALA A 147 -9.65 13.34 -8.69
N TYR A 148 -10.05 14.46 -8.08
CA TYR A 148 -9.52 14.89 -6.79
C TYR A 148 -9.69 13.80 -5.71
N TYR A 149 -10.93 13.38 -5.43
CA TYR A 149 -11.19 12.37 -4.39
C TYR A 149 -10.43 11.06 -4.66
N THR A 150 -10.48 10.56 -5.90
CA THR A 150 -9.87 9.26 -6.20
C THR A 150 -8.34 9.30 -6.12
N ILE A 151 -7.71 10.39 -6.57
CA ILE A 151 -6.26 10.48 -6.65
C ILE A 151 -5.67 10.88 -5.31
N VAL A 152 -6.26 11.87 -4.63
CA VAL A 152 -5.74 12.38 -3.36
C VAL A 152 -6.02 11.37 -2.22
N TYR A 153 -7.22 10.79 -2.16
CA TYR A 153 -7.62 9.89 -1.07
C TYR A 153 -7.28 8.46 -1.44
N SER A 154 -7.94 7.89 -2.46
CA SER A 154 -7.84 6.45 -2.76
C SER A 154 -6.43 6.05 -3.21
N LYS A 155 -5.85 6.73 -4.22
CA LYS A 155 -4.45 6.47 -4.61
C LYS A 155 -3.49 6.87 -3.50
N GLY A 156 -3.73 7.99 -2.80
CA GLY A 156 -2.90 8.44 -1.69
C GLY A 156 -2.76 7.41 -0.58
N ALA A 157 -3.86 6.81 -0.14
CA ALA A 157 -3.87 5.73 0.84
C ALA A 157 -3.24 4.44 0.31
N PHE A 158 -3.45 4.12 -0.98
CA PHE A 158 -2.82 2.96 -1.61
C PHE A 158 -1.29 3.08 -1.66
N ILE A 159 -0.76 4.27 -1.92
CA ILE A 159 0.69 4.52 -1.89
C ILE A 159 1.25 4.27 -0.49
N LEU A 160 0.55 4.72 0.57
CA LEU A 160 0.98 4.49 1.95
C LEU A 160 0.88 3.01 2.35
N TRP A 161 -0.19 2.33 1.91
CA TRP A 161 -0.34 0.87 2.05
C TRP A 161 0.81 0.11 1.39
N TYR A 162 1.23 0.56 0.21
CA TYR A 162 2.37 0.00 -0.50
C TYR A 162 3.70 0.33 0.18
N LEU A 163 3.90 1.57 0.64
CA LEU A 163 5.09 1.97 1.39
C LEU A 163 5.27 1.13 2.66
N ARG A 164 4.17 0.87 3.39
CA ARG A 164 4.16 -0.03 4.55
C ARG A 164 4.65 -1.43 4.18
N HIS A 165 4.29 -1.96 3.00
CA HIS A 165 4.82 -3.24 2.52
C HIS A 165 6.31 -3.17 2.15
N VAL A 166 6.75 -2.06 1.57
CA VAL A 166 8.15 -1.83 1.17
C VAL A 166 9.09 -1.84 2.38
N VAL A 167 8.71 -1.18 3.47
CA VAL A 167 9.59 -1.01 4.65
C VAL A 167 9.25 -1.93 5.82
N GLY A 168 8.06 -2.54 5.81
CA GLY A 168 7.54 -3.37 6.89
C GLY A 168 6.90 -2.56 8.03
N ASP A 169 5.98 -3.20 8.75
CA ASP A 169 5.10 -2.57 9.75
C ASP A 169 5.86 -1.76 10.80
N LYS A 170 6.92 -2.34 11.40
CA LYS A 170 7.65 -1.69 12.48
C LYS A 170 8.27 -0.36 12.04
N LEU A 171 9.05 -0.38 10.95
CA LEU A 171 9.69 0.84 10.44
C LEU A 171 8.66 1.85 10.01
N PHE A 172 7.62 1.42 9.27
CA PHE A 172 6.55 2.30 8.82
C PHE A 172 5.93 3.08 9.99
N PHE A 173 5.46 2.39 11.03
CA PHE A 173 4.84 3.07 12.18
C PHE A 173 5.85 3.81 13.07
N ASP A 174 7.13 3.40 13.14
CA ASP A 174 8.18 4.23 13.74
C ASP A 174 8.30 5.57 13.00
N GLY A 175 8.25 5.56 11.67
CA GLY A 175 8.28 6.76 10.83
C GLY A 175 7.07 7.66 11.03
N MET A 176 5.86 7.09 11.05
CA MET A 176 4.62 7.84 11.30
C MET A 176 4.62 8.49 12.70
N ARG A 177 5.11 7.78 13.73
CA ARG A 177 5.26 8.33 15.09
C ARG A 177 6.27 9.47 15.14
N GLU A 178 7.40 9.32 14.47
CA GLU A 178 8.41 10.38 14.42
C GLU A 178 7.90 11.60 13.66
N PHE A 179 7.18 11.40 12.55
CA PHE A 179 6.52 12.48 11.81
C PHE A 179 5.52 13.23 12.68
N TYR A 180 4.63 12.51 13.37
CA TYR A 180 3.70 13.10 14.33
C TYR A 180 4.45 13.90 15.41
N ARG A 181 5.45 13.30 16.07
CA ARG A 181 6.23 13.95 17.12
C ARG A 181 6.92 15.23 16.64
N ARG A 182 7.47 15.21 15.43
CA ARG A 182 8.26 16.31 14.84
C ARG A 182 7.41 17.50 14.46
N TYR A 183 6.24 17.23 13.86
CA TYR A 183 5.36 18.24 13.28
C TYR A 183 4.10 18.54 14.12
N ARG A 184 3.94 17.91 15.29
CA ARG A 184 2.89 18.29 16.24
C ARG A 184 2.95 19.80 16.53
N PHE A 185 1.85 20.48 16.22
CA PHE A 185 1.64 21.93 16.26
C PHE A 185 2.55 22.74 15.32
N LYS A 186 2.90 22.15 14.18
CA LYS A 186 3.63 22.79 13.07
C LYS A 186 2.94 22.44 11.75
N VAL A 187 3.35 23.15 10.69
CA VAL A 187 2.95 22.84 9.31
C VAL A 187 4.01 21.93 8.69
N ALA A 188 3.58 20.77 8.21
CA ALA A 188 4.39 19.82 7.47
C ALA A 188 4.26 20.03 5.96
N THR A 189 5.25 19.54 5.22
CA THR A 189 5.22 19.44 3.75
C THR A 189 5.48 18.00 3.33
N ILE A 190 5.12 17.64 2.11
CA ILE A 190 5.39 16.32 1.53
C ILE A 190 6.88 15.99 1.64
N GLU A 191 7.73 17.00 1.41
CA GLU A 191 9.17 16.86 1.55
C GLU A 191 9.59 16.60 3.00
N GLY A 192 9.01 17.34 3.96
CA GLY A 192 9.25 17.11 5.38
C GLY A 192 8.79 15.72 5.85
N PHE A 193 7.69 15.20 5.29
CA PHE A 193 7.26 13.82 5.50
C PHE A 193 8.29 12.83 4.94
N ARG A 194 8.70 13.00 3.68
CA ARG A 194 9.73 12.17 3.02
C ARG A 194 11.02 12.13 3.84
N GLU A 195 11.57 13.29 4.19
CA GLU A 195 12.82 13.42 4.96
C GLU A 195 12.73 12.74 6.32
N THR A 196 11.59 12.88 7.01
CA THR A 196 11.36 12.24 8.30
C THR A 196 11.34 10.71 8.18
N LEU A 197 10.67 10.19 7.15
CA LEU A 197 10.66 8.75 6.89
C LEU A 197 12.05 8.23 6.50
N GLU A 198 12.78 8.93 5.63
CA GLU A 198 14.15 8.54 5.24
C GLU A 198 15.10 8.46 6.45
N GLU A 199 15.01 9.42 7.37
CA GLU A 199 15.80 9.44 8.60
C GLU A 199 15.52 8.21 9.47
N VAL A 200 14.25 7.87 9.66
CA VAL A 200 13.86 6.70 10.48
C VAL A 200 14.18 5.38 9.77
N PHE A 201 13.98 5.31 8.47
CA PHE A 201 14.18 4.08 7.69
C PHE A 201 15.67 3.83 7.40
N GLY A 202 16.51 4.86 7.50
CA GLY A 202 17.94 4.77 7.19
C GLY A 202 18.23 4.53 5.71
N MET A 203 17.30 4.91 4.82
CA MET A 203 17.42 4.71 3.38
C MET A 203 16.72 5.84 2.62
N SER A 204 17.15 6.10 1.39
CA SER A 204 16.47 7.08 0.55
C SER A 204 15.18 6.53 -0.05
N LEU A 205 14.13 7.34 0.01
CA LEU A 205 12.82 7.18 -0.59
C LEU A 205 12.64 8.02 -1.87
N ASN A 206 13.70 8.65 -2.39
CA ASN A 206 13.64 9.44 -3.63
C ASN A 206 12.98 8.65 -4.76
N TRP A 207 13.42 7.41 -4.97
CA TRP A 207 12.87 6.57 -6.03
C TRP A 207 11.36 6.32 -5.86
N PHE A 208 10.92 6.19 -4.61
CA PHE A 208 9.53 5.89 -4.26
C PHE A 208 8.66 7.13 -4.48
N PHE A 209 9.08 8.27 -3.96
CA PHE A 209 8.34 9.53 -4.10
C PHE A 209 8.32 10.00 -5.56
N GLU A 210 9.44 9.91 -6.29
CA GLU A 210 9.48 10.22 -7.72
C GLU A 210 8.46 9.42 -8.52
N ASP A 211 8.35 8.11 -8.27
CA ASP A 211 7.56 7.21 -9.10
C ASP A 211 6.08 7.17 -8.71
N TRP A 212 5.80 7.24 -7.41
CA TRP A 212 4.46 7.00 -6.85
C TRP A 212 3.76 8.29 -6.40
N VAL A 213 4.52 9.27 -5.91
CA VAL A 213 3.96 10.50 -5.35
C VAL A 213 3.89 11.62 -6.40
N TYR A 214 5.04 11.93 -7.02
CA TYR A 214 5.18 13.07 -7.92
C TYR A 214 4.85 12.77 -9.38
N SER A 215 4.92 11.50 -9.79
CA SER A 215 4.64 11.06 -11.15
C SER A 215 3.27 10.38 -11.28
N SER A 216 2.76 10.35 -12.51
CA SER A 216 1.72 9.42 -12.91
C SER A 216 2.29 8.19 -13.60
N GLY A 217 1.46 7.16 -13.66
CA GLY A 217 1.70 5.90 -14.35
C GLY A 217 1.49 4.73 -13.42
N ILE A 218 1.28 3.58 -14.02
CA ILE A 218 1.16 2.31 -13.31
C ILE A 218 2.31 1.37 -13.70
N PRO A 219 2.69 0.46 -12.78
CA PRO A 219 3.55 -0.66 -13.09
C PRO A 219 3.01 -1.45 -14.29
N SER A 220 3.93 -1.88 -15.15
CA SER A 220 3.62 -2.83 -16.21
C SER A 220 4.76 -3.83 -16.31
N TYR A 221 4.47 -5.06 -15.90
CA TYR A 221 5.42 -6.15 -15.80
C TYR A 221 5.01 -7.35 -16.65
N SER A 222 6.01 -8.05 -17.18
CA SER A 222 5.83 -9.32 -17.87
C SER A 222 6.98 -10.26 -17.53
N ILE A 223 6.73 -11.56 -17.51
CA ILE A 223 7.81 -12.55 -17.37
C ILE A 223 8.32 -12.90 -18.77
N ARG A 224 9.62 -12.70 -19.03
CA ARG A 224 10.25 -12.94 -20.34
C ARG A 224 11.21 -14.13 -20.36
N GLY A 225 10.96 -15.11 -19.50
CA GLY A 225 11.74 -16.33 -19.43
C GLY A 225 11.73 -16.90 -18.02
N GLY A 226 11.95 -18.20 -17.94
CA GLY A 226 12.15 -18.90 -16.68
C GLY A 226 12.60 -20.33 -16.89
N SER A 227 13.32 -20.87 -15.92
CA SER A 227 13.88 -22.21 -15.96
C SER A 227 13.89 -22.83 -14.56
N LEU A 228 13.87 -24.16 -14.54
CA LEU A 228 14.08 -24.98 -13.34
C LEU A 228 15.35 -25.78 -13.52
N ALA A 229 16.25 -25.73 -12.55
CA ALA A 229 17.45 -26.58 -12.49
C ALA A 229 17.43 -27.40 -11.20
N GLN A 230 17.55 -28.73 -11.34
CA GLN A 230 17.61 -29.63 -10.18
C GLN A 230 19.06 -29.77 -9.71
N LEU A 231 19.29 -29.56 -8.41
CA LEU A 231 20.56 -29.76 -7.72
C LEU A 231 20.35 -30.59 -6.45
N GLY A 232 20.44 -31.93 -6.58
CA GLY A 232 20.13 -32.84 -5.46
C GLY A 232 18.67 -32.69 -5.02
N GLU A 233 18.45 -32.40 -3.74
CA GLU A 233 17.11 -32.14 -3.17
C GLU A 233 16.64 -30.69 -3.35
N ILE A 234 17.41 -29.82 -4.02
CA ILE A 234 17.06 -28.41 -4.24
C ILE A 234 16.65 -28.22 -5.70
N THR A 235 15.57 -27.50 -5.92
CA THR A 235 15.23 -26.92 -7.22
C THR A 235 15.59 -25.45 -7.24
N VAL A 236 16.45 -25.05 -8.17
CA VAL A 236 16.74 -23.63 -8.46
C VAL A 236 15.73 -23.14 -9.51
N VAL A 237 15.05 -22.06 -9.18
CA VAL A 237 14.05 -21.40 -10.02
C VAL A 237 14.63 -20.07 -10.45
N GLN A 238 14.79 -19.87 -11.75
CA GLN A 238 15.21 -18.60 -12.32
C GLN A 238 14.10 -18.03 -13.19
N PHE A 239 13.86 -16.73 -13.12
CA PHE A 239 12.92 -16.04 -14.01
C PHE A 239 13.33 -14.59 -14.24
N GLN A 240 12.85 -14.02 -15.35
CA GLN A 240 13.15 -12.65 -15.75
C GLN A 240 11.88 -11.81 -15.75
N ILE A 241 11.84 -10.78 -14.90
CA ILE A 241 10.79 -9.77 -14.92
C ILE A 241 11.23 -8.64 -15.85
N TYR A 242 10.47 -8.43 -16.92
CA TYR A 242 10.61 -7.29 -17.81
C TYR A 242 9.65 -6.18 -17.39
N ARG A 243 10.20 -5.00 -17.17
CA ARG A 243 9.46 -3.79 -16.85
C ARG A 243 9.23 -2.99 -18.13
N ALA A 244 7.97 -2.92 -18.54
CA ALA A 244 7.52 -2.08 -19.66
C ALA A 244 7.12 -0.67 -19.20
N GLY A 245 6.63 -0.55 -17.96
CA GLY A 245 6.19 0.73 -17.37
C GLY A 245 7.35 1.57 -16.80
N ARG A 246 7.06 2.83 -16.46
CA ARG A 246 8.04 3.74 -15.85
C ARG A 246 8.23 3.49 -14.36
N GLN A 247 7.19 3.06 -13.65
CA GLN A 247 7.18 2.87 -12.21
C GLN A 247 8.11 1.72 -11.78
N ARG A 248 9.10 2.04 -10.94
CA ARG A 248 9.90 1.06 -10.19
C ARG A 248 9.03 0.52 -9.05
N ALA A 249 9.19 -0.75 -8.75
CA ALA A 249 8.50 -1.39 -7.63
C ALA A 249 9.33 -2.50 -7.01
N LEU A 250 9.20 -2.63 -5.69
CA LEU A 250 9.35 -3.89 -5.00
C LEU A 250 8.06 -4.70 -5.18
N ILE A 251 8.12 -5.80 -5.93
CA ILE A 251 6.96 -6.63 -6.27
C ILE A 251 7.01 -7.92 -5.44
N PRO A 252 6.02 -8.21 -4.58
CA PRO A 252 5.87 -9.51 -3.95
C PRO A 252 5.69 -10.61 -5.01
N PHE A 253 6.24 -11.79 -4.78
CA PHE A 253 5.97 -12.95 -5.62
C PHE A 253 5.88 -14.22 -4.79
N VAL A 254 5.11 -15.19 -5.28
CA VAL A 254 5.01 -16.52 -4.72
C VAL A 254 5.32 -17.57 -5.77
N LEU A 255 5.97 -18.65 -5.33
CA LEU A 255 6.15 -19.86 -6.11
C LEU A 255 5.26 -20.94 -5.50
N GLU A 256 4.41 -21.54 -6.33
CA GLU A 256 3.52 -22.62 -5.94
C GLU A 256 3.87 -23.92 -6.68
N ALA A 257 3.90 -25.02 -5.94
CA ALA A 257 3.98 -26.37 -6.48
C ALA A 257 2.86 -27.20 -5.88
N SER A 258 2.11 -27.91 -6.74
CA SER A 258 0.95 -28.71 -6.32
C SER A 258 -0.02 -27.94 -5.42
N GLU A 259 -0.36 -26.70 -5.81
CA GLU A 259 -1.27 -25.79 -5.10
C GLU A 259 -0.81 -25.34 -3.71
N LYS A 260 0.45 -25.59 -3.36
CA LYS A 260 1.06 -25.11 -2.11
C LYS A 260 2.13 -24.09 -2.41
N VAL A 261 2.13 -23.00 -1.65
CA VAL A 261 3.24 -22.03 -1.67
C VAL A 261 4.49 -22.73 -1.13
N VAL A 262 5.52 -22.82 -1.97
CA VAL A 262 6.83 -23.38 -1.62
C VAL A 262 7.88 -22.30 -1.37
N TYR A 263 7.64 -21.08 -1.87
CA TYR A 263 8.49 -19.93 -1.63
C TYR A 263 7.70 -18.63 -1.76
N SER A 264 8.11 -17.61 -1.02
CA SER A 264 7.61 -16.24 -1.16
C SER A 264 8.76 -15.26 -1.03
N GLY A 265 8.78 -14.23 -1.85
CA GLY A 265 9.84 -13.24 -1.86
C GLY A 265 9.38 -11.91 -2.44
N VAL A 266 10.33 -10.99 -2.57
CA VAL A 266 10.11 -9.66 -3.15
C VAL A 266 11.18 -9.43 -4.21
N ALA A 267 10.77 -9.04 -5.40
CA ALA A 267 11.66 -8.68 -6.49
C ALA A 267 11.81 -7.16 -6.58
N ASN A 268 13.05 -6.66 -6.54
CA ASN A 268 13.33 -5.25 -6.78
C ASN A 268 13.38 -4.96 -8.29
N VAL A 269 12.26 -4.51 -8.84
CA VAL A 269 12.11 -4.22 -10.27
C VAL A 269 12.37 -2.74 -10.54
N SER A 270 13.65 -2.38 -10.47
CA SER A 270 14.14 -1.02 -10.71
C SER A 270 14.74 -0.82 -12.11
N SER A 271 15.20 -1.89 -12.75
CA SER A 271 15.76 -1.91 -14.11
C SER A 271 14.73 -2.39 -15.14
N SER A 272 15.05 -2.29 -16.44
CA SER A 272 14.19 -2.81 -17.51
C SER A 272 14.05 -4.34 -17.47
N ILE A 273 15.08 -5.04 -16.99
CA ILE A 273 15.09 -6.49 -16.79
C ILE A 273 15.66 -6.79 -15.41
N THR A 274 14.87 -7.50 -14.60
CA THR A 274 15.28 -8.03 -13.29
C THR A 274 15.33 -9.55 -13.38
N VAL A 275 16.49 -10.12 -13.08
CA VAL A 275 16.66 -11.58 -12.98
C VAL A 275 16.50 -11.98 -11.53
N VAL A 276 15.60 -12.91 -11.26
CA VAL A 276 15.38 -13.49 -9.93
C VAL A 276 15.80 -14.94 -9.98
N GLU A 277 16.59 -15.36 -8.99
CA GLU A 277 17.02 -16.73 -8.79
C GLU A 277 16.77 -17.12 -7.34
N VAL A 278 16.05 -18.22 -7.12
CA VAL A 278 15.72 -18.70 -5.79
C VAL A 278 15.91 -20.21 -5.71
N ALA A 279 16.46 -20.67 -4.59
CA ALA A 279 16.62 -22.09 -4.28
C ALA A 279 15.47 -22.54 -3.38
N VAL A 280 14.77 -23.60 -3.78
CA VAL A 280 13.62 -24.16 -3.04
C VAL A 280 13.88 -25.63 -2.76
N ASN A 281 13.66 -26.06 -1.51
CA ASN A 281 13.76 -27.47 -1.16
C ASN A 281 12.65 -28.29 -1.83
N GLY A 282 13.03 -29.41 -2.42
CA GLY A 282 12.19 -30.32 -3.18
C GLY A 282 12.63 -30.48 -4.64
N SER A 283 12.08 -31.50 -5.29
CA SER A 283 12.22 -31.69 -6.73
C SER A 283 10.91 -31.34 -7.44
N PHE A 284 10.97 -30.36 -8.32
CA PHE A 284 9.80 -29.87 -9.04
C PHE A 284 10.01 -29.90 -10.55
N GLU A 285 9.06 -30.49 -11.26
CA GLU A 285 8.98 -30.44 -12.74
C GLU A 285 8.22 -29.20 -13.23
N ARG A 286 7.40 -28.62 -12.34
CA ARG A 286 6.49 -27.51 -12.62
C ARG A 286 6.38 -26.62 -11.38
N ILE A 287 6.50 -25.31 -11.59
CA ILE A 287 6.25 -24.26 -10.59
C ILE A 287 5.36 -23.19 -11.20
N VAL A 288 4.37 -22.73 -10.44
CA VAL A 288 3.54 -21.57 -10.78
C VAL A 288 4.13 -20.35 -10.07
N LEU A 289 4.61 -19.38 -10.84
CA LEU A 289 5.04 -18.07 -10.36
C LEU A 289 3.84 -17.12 -10.43
N LYS A 290 3.49 -16.49 -9.31
CA LYS A 290 2.52 -15.38 -9.29
C LYS A 290 3.23 -14.11 -8.82
N LEU A 291 3.19 -13.07 -9.64
CA LEU A 291 3.62 -11.74 -9.23
C LEU A 291 2.44 -11.00 -8.60
N ASP A 292 2.71 -10.32 -7.50
CA ASP A 292 1.80 -9.53 -6.68
C ASP A 292 0.42 -10.19 -6.47
N PRO A 293 0.37 -11.41 -5.93
CA PRO A 293 -0.89 -12.17 -5.81
C PRO A 293 -1.91 -11.50 -4.88
N GLN A 294 -1.47 -10.55 -4.05
CA GLN A 294 -2.31 -9.82 -3.09
C GLN A 294 -2.68 -8.40 -3.58
N ASP A 295 -2.23 -8.00 -4.78
CA ASP A 295 -2.51 -6.70 -5.38
C ASP A 295 -2.06 -5.53 -4.48
N ILE A 296 -0.83 -5.67 -3.96
CA ILE A 296 -0.17 -4.75 -3.05
C ILE A 296 0.41 -3.55 -3.78
N VAL A 297 0.84 -3.72 -5.03
CA VAL A 297 1.42 -2.66 -5.85
C VAL A 297 0.28 -1.96 -6.60
N PRO A 298 0.13 -0.62 -6.51
CA PRO A 298 -0.94 0.08 -7.21
C PRO A 298 -0.83 -0.09 -8.72
N GLY A 299 -1.86 -0.61 -9.41
CA GLY A 299 -1.91 -0.70 -10.88
C GLY A 299 -2.37 -2.02 -11.52
N ARG A 300 -2.75 -3.06 -10.75
CA ARG A 300 -3.26 -4.35 -11.25
C ARG A 300 -2.31 -5.14 -12.17
N SER A 301 -0.99 -5.07 -11.98
CA SER A 301 -0.03 -5.81 -12.82
C SER A 301 0.44 -7.11 -12.16
N ASN A 302 -0.41 -8.14 -12.21
CA ASN A 302 -0.25 -9.35 -11.37
C ASN A 302 -0.15 -10.64 -12.24
N PRO A 303 0.85 -10.77 -13.13
CA PRO A 303 0.94 -11.92 -14.03
C PRO A 303 1.20 -13.23 -13.27
N THR A 304 0.57 -14.31 -13.75
CA THR A 304 0.84 -15.69 -13.33
C THR A 304 1.52 -16.44 -14.49
N VAL A 305 2.55 -17.22 -14.20
CA VAL A 305 3.33 -17.95 -15.22
C VAL A 305 3.68 -19.34 -14.73
N VAL A 306 3.61 -20.33 -15.62
CA VAL A 306 4.03 -21.69 -15.33
C VAL A 306 5.46 -21.90 -15.86
N ILE A 307 6.38 -22.23 -14.96
CA ILE A 307 7.78 -22.56 -15.28
C ILE A 307 7.94 -24.08 -15.20
N THR A 308 8.53 -24.69 -16.23
CA THR A 308 8.79 -26.13 -16.31
C THR A 308 10.26 -26.40 -16.63
N LYS A 309 10.74 -27.65 -16.48
CA LYS A 309 12.13 -28.04 -16.83
C LYS A 309 12.51 -27.83 -18.32
N GLY A 310 11.57 -27.46 -19.19
CA GLY A 310 11.79 -27.10 -20.60
C GLY A 310 11.64 -25.61 -20.93
N GLY A 311 11.44 -24.75 -19.92
CA GLY A 311 11.23 -23.30 -20.08
C GLY A 311 9.90 -22.81 -19.49
N ALA A 312 9.68 -21.50 -19.56
CA ALA A 312 8.46 -20.85 -19.10
C ALA A 312 7.39 -20.78 -20.19
N LYS A 313 6.14 -21.12 -19.82
CA LYS A 313 4.94 -20.83 -20.60
C LYS A 313 4.14 -19.76 -19.87
N VAL A 314 3.97 -18.62 -20.53
CA VAL A 314 3.19 -17.50 -20.00
C VAL A 314 1.72 -17.84 -20.20
N GLU A 315 0.99 -18.04 -19.10
CA GLU A 315 -0.47 -18.20 -19.11
C GLU A 315 -1.08 -16.93 -18.50
N TYR A 316 -1.67 -16.07 -19.33
CA TYR A 316 -2.38 -14.90 -18.81
C TYR A 316 -3.64 -15.37 -18.10
N THR A 317 -3.62 -15.42 -16.77
CA THR A 317 -4.84 -15.54 -15.99
C THR A 317 -5.36 -14.14 -15.74
N ALA A 318 -6.46 -13.76 -16.40
CA ALA A 318 -7.28 -12.66 -15.91
C ALA A 318 -7.77 -13.10 -14.52
N VAL A 319 -7.26 -12.47 -13.45
CA VAL A 319 -7.69 -12.80 -12.10
C VAL A 319 -9.13 -12.32 -11.97
N ALA A 320 -10.08 -13.22 -12.19
CA ALA A 320 -11.45 -13.03 -11.74
C ALA A 320 -11.44 -12.90 -10.21
N GLU A 321 -12.29 -12.05 -9.65
CA GLU A 321 -12.40 -11.65 -8.23
C GLU A 321 -12.47 -12.79 -7.19
N ARG A 322 -12.42 -14.07 -7.59
CA ARG A 322 -12.77 -15.23 -6.74
C ARG A 322 -11.63 -15.86 -5.94
N ASP A 323 -10.37 -15.56 -6.20
CA ASP A 323 -9.23 -16.23 -5.52
C ASP A 323 -8.61 -15.45 -4.33
N ARG A 324 -9.43 -14.69 -3.58
CA ARG A 324 -8.98 -14.02 -2.34
C ARG A 324 -8.84 -14.93 -1.10
N LYS A 325 -8.97 -16.26 -1.24
CA LYS A 325 -9.04 -17.21 -0.10
C LYS A 325 -7.70 -17.77 0.41
N LEU A 326 -6.56 -17.35 -0.14
CA LEU A 326 -5.24 -17.77 0.33
C LEU A 326 -4.48 -16.57 0.89
N ARG A 327 -4.67 -16.25 2.18
CA ARG A 327 -3.84 -15.26 2.88
C ARG A 327 -3.29 -15.87 4.17
N SER A 328 -1.98 -16.13 4.17
CA SER A 328 -1.16 -16.23 5.38
C SER A 328 -0.37 -14.93 5.52
N PRO A 329 -0.14 -14.39 6.72
CA PRO A 329 0.69 -13.21 6.90
C PRO A 329 2.12 -13.55 6.47
N LEU A 330 2.55 -13.01 5.33
CA LEU A 330 3.92 -13.15 4.86
C LEU A 330 4.82 -12.26 5.70
N ALA A 331 5.62 -12.87 6.57
CA ALA A 331 6.79 -12.22 7.12
C ALA A 331 7.76 -11.98 5.95
N VAL A 332 7.93 -10.72 5.57
CA VAL A 332 8.97 -10.29 4.63
C VAL A 332 10.31 -10.56 5.30
N ALA A 333 10.98 -11.65 4.91
CA ALA A 333 12.39 -11.81 5.23
C ALA A 333 13.16 -10.75 4.43
N ALA A 334 13.66 -9.73 5.13
CA ALA A 334 14.60 -8.77 4.56
C ALA A 334 15.89 -9.53 4.17
N ALA A 335 15.95 -10.01 2.93
CA ALA A 335 17.18 -10.55 2.38
C ALA A 335 18.10 -9.37 2.08
N SER A 336 19.12 -9.18 2.92
CA SER A 336 20.25 -8.32 2.63
C SER A 336 20.92 -8.81 1.34
N SER A 337 20.73 -8.09 0.24
CA SER A 337 21.37 -8.37 -1.04
C SER A 337 22.86 -8.02 -0.98
N VAL A 338 23.68 -8.90 -0.38
CA VAL A 338 25.12 -8.97 -0.69
C VAL A 338 25.28 -10.05 -1.75
N LEU A 339 25.32 -9.60 -3.01
CA LEU A 339 25.59 -10.44 -4.17
C LEU A 339 27.08 -10.84 -4.17
N LEU A 340 27.44 -11.98 -3.57
CA LEU A 340 28.77 -12.56 -3.72
C LEU A 340 28.83 -13.34 -5.05
N VAL A 341 29.32 -12.68 -6.10
CA VAL A 341 29.64 -13.29 -7.38
C VAL A 341 30.85 -14.21 -7.21
N LEU A 342 30.63 -15.52 -7.12
CA LEU A 342 31.69 -16.53 -7.18
C LEU A 342 31.98 -16.87 -8.65
N MET A 343 32.92 -16.12 -9.27
CA MET A 343 33.62 -16.56 -10.48
C MET A 343 34.57 -17.71 -10.13
N LEU A 344 34.14 -18.95 -10.34
CA LEU A 344 35.08 -20.08 -10.42
C LEU A 344 35.79 -20.05 -11.77
N ARG A 345 36.99 -19.45 -11.79
CA ARG A 345 37.95 -19.62 -12.89
C ARG A 345 38.43 -21.07 -12.93
N TYR A 346 38.11 -21.74 -14.03
CA TYR A 346 38.84 -22.91 -14.52
C TYR A 346 40.35 -22.62 -14.52
N ARG A 347 41.14 -23.38 -13.74
CA ARG A 347 42.57 -23.56 -14.00
C ARG A 347 42.81 -25.01 -14.38
N ARG A 348 43.29 -25.19 -15.61
CA ARG A 348 43.75 -26.46 -16.16
C ARG A 348 44.92 -27.01 -15.35
N VAL A 349 44.86 -28.31 -15.16
CA VAL A 349 45.93 -29.23 -14.76
C VAL A 349 47.18 -29.02 -15.61
N LYS A 350 48.34 -28.98 -14.94
CA LYS A 350 49.51 -29.78 -15.29
C LYS A 350 50.13 -30.31 -14.02
#